data_AF-A0A9C7G6D0-F1
#
_entry.id   AF-A0A9C7G6D0-F1
#
_cell.length_a   1.000
_cell.length_b   1.000
_cell.length_c   1.000
_cell.angle_alpha   90.00
_cell.angle_beta   90.00
_cell.angle_gamma   90.00
#
_symmetry.space_group_name_H-M   'P 1'
#
loop_
_entity.id
_entity.type
_entity.pdbx_description
1 polymer ?
#
loop_
_entity_poly.entity_id
_entity_poly.type
_entity_poly.pdbx_seq_one_letter_code
_entity_poly.pdbx_strand_id
1 'polypeptide(L)'
;MKYFVLTVAIDEQSSFSHEYYIKGQELDEVVRLMSKYSNGILSTNKFNLCTQNIKFGYVREINLQDVPHIDSSEFALINERKSYDLSELTYYLLKFSNLS
;
A
#
# COMPACT_ATOMS: atom_id res chain seq x y z
N MET A 1 5.84 13.35 10.73
CA MET A 1 5.52 12.70 9.45
C MET A 1 6.81 12.22 8.83
N LYS A 2 6.91 10.94 8.55
CA LYS A 2 8.08 10.27 7.97
C LYS A 2 7.81 9.91 6.50
N TYR A 3 8.88 9.62 5.77
CA TYR A 3 8.87 9.33 4.35
C TYR A 3 9.38 7.92 4.13
N PHE A 4 8.69 7.16 3.30
CA PHE A 4 8.98 5.76 3.06
C PHE A 4 8.99 5.47 1.57
N VAL A 5 9.85 4.53 1.18
CA VAL A 5 9.81 3.90 -0.13
C VAL A 5 9.26 2.49 0.07
N LEU A 6 8.09 2.24 -0.53
CA LEU A 6 7.53 0.91 -0.70
C LEU A 6 8.02 0.38 -2.04
N THR A 7 8.76 -0.71 -2.02
CA THR A 7 9.15 -1.42 -3.23
C THR A 7 8.38 -2.72 -3.31
N VAL A 8 7.75 -2.99 -4.44
CA VAL A 8 6.92 -4.18 -4.67
C VAL A 8 7.41 -4.95 -5.87
N ALA A 9 7.31 -6.28 -5.79
CA ALA A 9 7.59 -7.18 -6.90
C ALA A 9 6.36 -8.05 -7.19
N ILE A 10 6.06 -8.20 -8.48
CA ILE A 10 4.92 -8.97 -8.98
C ILE A 10 5.34 -10.42 -9.29
N ASP A 11 6.64 -10.65 -9.48
CA ASP A 11 7.22 -11.96 -9.73
C ASP A 11 8.55 -12.10 -8.97
N GLU A 12 8.81 -13.30 -8.45
CA GLU A 12 10.02 -13.70 -7.72
C GLU A 12 11.28 -13.66 -8.60
N GLN A 13 11.12 -13.81 -9.91
CA GLN A 13 12.24 -13.83 -10.85
C GLN A 13 12.42 -12.52 -11.62
N SER A 14 11.50 -11.56 -11.48
CA SER A 14 11.60 -10.31 -12.21
C SER A 14 12.51 -9.31 -11.50
N SER A 15 13.46 -8.75 -12.25
CA SER A 15 14.23 -7.57 -11.84
C SER A 15 13.38 -6.29 -11.80
N PHE A 16 12.09 -6.37 -12.13
CA PHE A 16 11.17 -5.24 -12.25
C PHE A 16 10.43 -5.02 -10.93
N SER A 17 11.09 -4.34 -10.01
CA SER A 17 10.44 -3.79 -8.83
C SER A 17 9.86 -2.41 -9.13
N HIS A 18 8.64 -2.15 -8.64
CA HIS A 18 8.05 -0.81 -8.69
C HIS A 18 8.21 -0.14 -7.33
N GLU A 19 8.66 1.11 -7.34
CA GLU A 19 8.78 1.93 -6.14
C GLU A 19 7.59 2.89 -6.01
N TYR A 20 7.08 3.01 -4.80
CA TYR A 20 6.01 3.92 -4.40
C TYR A 20 6.47 4.73 -3.20
N TYR A 21 6.23 6.03 -3.26
CA TYR A 21 6.60 6.98 -2.22
C TYR A 21 5.43 7.18 -1.27
N ILE A 22 5.60 6.85 0.01
CA ILE A 22 4.53 6.83 1.03
C ILE A 22 4.90 7.73 2.22
N LYS A 23 3.91 8.45 2.78
CA LYS A 23 4.01 9.14 4.07
C LYS A 23 3.31 8.34 5.16
N GLY A 24 3.87 8.35 6.37
CA GLY A 24 3.29 7.72 7.56
C GLY A 24 3.85 8.30 8.86
N GLN A 25 3.32 7.88 10.01
CA GLN A 25 3.89 8.31 11.31
C GLN A 25 5.11 7.47 11.68
N GLU A 26 5.03 6.17 11.46
CA GLU A 26 6.06 5.19 11.82
C GLU A 26 6.09 4.02 10.84
N LEU A 27 7.22 3.32 10.76
CA LEU A 27 7.41 2.19 9.84
C LEU A 27 6.40 1.08 10.12
N ASP A 28 6.20 0.74 11.40
CA ASP A 28 5.32 -0.34 11.84
C ASP A 28 3.86 -0.09 11.43
N GLU A 29 3.41 1.17 11.48
CA GLU A 29 2.09 1.58 10.99
C GLU A 29 1.96 1.30 9.49
N VAL A 30 2.94 1.72 8.69
CA VAL A 30 2.91 1.52 7.24
C VAL A 30 2.92 0.03 6.90
N VAL A 31 3.81 -0.75 7.53
CA VAL A 31 3.88 -2.21 7.33
C VAL A 31 2.57 -2.89 7.72
N ARG A 32 1.99 -2.54 8.88
CA ARG A 32 0.69 -3.07 9.33
C ARG A 32 -0.40 -2.81 8.29
N LEU A 33 -0.45 -1.61 7.70
CA LEU A 33 -1.43 -1.26 6.68
C LEU A 33 -1.21 -2.06 5.39
N MET A 34 0.02 -2.20 4.93
CA MET A 34 0.35 -3.02 3.76
C MET A 34 -0.04 -4.48 3.96
N SER A 35 0.26 -5.05 5.13
CA SER A 35 -0.11 -6.42 5.48
C SER A 35 -1.62 -6.60 5.61
N LYS A 36 -2.34 -5.62 6.17
CA LYS A 36 -3.80 -5.68 6.30
C LYS A 36 -4.49 -5.74 4.94
N TYR A 37 -3.99 -4.99 3.96
CA TYR A 37 -4.58 -4.89 2.62
C TYR A 37 -3.77 -5.67 1.58
N SER A 38 -3.13 -6.78 1.96
CA SER A 38 -2.24 -7.54 1.07
C SER A 38 -2.96 -8.31 -0.03
N ASN A 39 -4.28 -8.55 0.10
CA ASN A 39 -5.08 -9.24 -0.89
C ASN A 39 -6.29 -8.40 -1.33
N GLY A 40 -6.04 -7.19 -1.84
CA GLY A 40 -7.10 -6.28 -2.24
C GLY A 40 -6.60 -5.01 -2.91
N ILE A 41 -7.10 -3.86 -2.45
CA ILE A 41 -6.70 -2.54 -2.93
C ILE A 41 -6.19 -1.72 -1.75
N LEU A 42 -4.97 -1.18 -1.89
CA LEU A 42 -4.46 -0.12 -1.05
C LEU A 42 -4.67 1.22 -1.76
N SER A 43 -5.61 2.01 -1.26
CA SER A 43 -5.88 3.34 -1.80
C SER A 43 -5.04 4.40 -1.11
N THR A 44 -4.52 5.33 -1.89
CA THR A 44 -3.85 6.53 -1.39
C THR A 44 -4.54 7.79 -1.90
N ASN A 45 -4.06 8.96 -1.51
CA ASN A 45 -4.52 10.23 -2.08
C ASN A 45 -4.01 10.49 -3.52
N LYS A 46 -3.11 9.64 -4.06
CA LYS A 46 -2.50 9.83 -5.39
C LYS A 46 -2.77 8.69 -6.37
N PHE A 47 -2.82 7.47 -5.88
CA PHE A 47 -2.99 6.26 -6.69
C PHE A 47 -3.71 5.16 -5.90
N ASN A 48 -4.14 4.13 -6.61
CA ASN A 48 -4.59 2.88 -6.03
C ASN A 48 -3.59 1.78 -6.41
N LEU A 49 -3.16 0.99 -5.43
CA LEU A 49 -2.30 -0.16 -5.64
C LEU A 49 -3.12 -1.43 -5.53
N CYS A 50 -3.18 -2.21 -6.61
CA CYS A 50 -3.75 -3.55 -6.57
C CYS A 50 -2.73 -4.51 -5.97
N THR A 51 -3.00 -5.01 -4.77
CA THR A 51 -2.04 -5.80 -3.98
C THR A 51 -2.14 -7.30 -4.24
N GLN A 52 -3.22 -7.76 -4.90
CA GLN A 52 -3.49 -9.17 -5.19
C GLN A 52 -2.36 -9.88 -5.96
N ASN A 53 -1.66 -9.15 -6.83
CA ASN A 53 -0.61 -9.69 -7.68
C ASN A 53 0.80 -9.44 -7.12
N ILE A 54 0.92 -8.83 -5.94
CA ILE A 54 2.21 -8.56 -5.31
C ILE A 54 2.69 -9.82 -4.60
N LYS A 55 3.88 -10.31 -4.94
CA LYS A 55 4.50 -11.48 -4.31
C LYS A 55 5.20 -11.12 -3.01
N PHE A 56 5.98 -10.05 -3.05
CA PHE A 56 6.65 -9.49 -1.89
C PHE A 56 6.77 -7.98 -2.02
N GLY A 57 6.84 -7.32 -0.87
CA GLY A 57 7.11 -5.90 -0.78
C GLY A 57 7.96 -5.61 0.45
N TYR A 58 8.82 -4.59 0.34
CA TYR A 58 9.59 -4.08 1.46
C TYR A 58 9.37 -2.58 1.59
N VAL A 59 9.39 -2.11 2.83
CA VAL A 59 9.23 -0.69 3.16
C VAL A 59 10.50 -0.24 3.87
N ARG A 60 11.08 0.86 3.41
CA ARG A 60 12.21 1.51 4.08
C ARG A 60 11.90 2.96 4.37
N GLU A 61 12.26 3.43 5.56
CA GLU A 61 12.25 4.84 5.92
C GLU A 61 13.40 5.55 5.19
N ILE A 62 13.16 6.78 4.74
CA ILE A 62 14.16 7.63 4.07
C ILE A 62 14.11 9.05 4.62
N ASN A 63 15.26 9.74 4.61
CA ASN A 63 15.28 11.19 4.79
C ASN A 63 15.20 11.87 3.44
N LEU A 64 14.40 12.93 3.32
CA LEU A 64 14.32 13.70 2.07
C LEU A 64 15.66 14.31 1.64
N GLN A 65 16.58 14.53 2.60
CA GLN A 65 17.94 14.98 2.32
C GLN A 65 18.75 13.95 1.52
N ASP A 66 18.42 12.66 1.64
CA ASP A 66 19.09 11.56 0.93
C ASP A 66 18.58 11.42 -0.51
N VAL A 67 17.43 12.02 -0.84
CA VAL A 67 16.77 11.96 -2.15
C VAL A 67 16.33 13.36 -2.62
N PRO A 68 17.29 14.28 -2.86
CA PRO A 68 16.99 15.69 -3.10
C PRO A 68 16.22 15.97 -4.41
N HIS A 69 16.08 14.96 -5.28
CA HIS A 69 15.34 15.05 -6.53
C HIS A 69 13.83 14.76 -6.38
N ILE A 70 13.38 14.38 -5.18
CA ILE A 70 11.98 13.99 -4.92
C ILE A 70 11.35 15.02 -4.00
N ASP A 71 10.26 15.65 -4.44
CA ASP A 71 9.53 16.60 -3.61
C ASP A 71 8.68 15.88 -2.57
N SER A 72 8.58 16.44 -1.36
CA SER A 72 7.72 15.89 -0.31
C SER A 72 6.27 15.70 -0.75
N SER A 73 5.78 16.50 -1.68
CA SER A 73 4.45 16.44 -2.26
C SER A 73 4.23 15.22 -3.16
N GLU A 74 5.29 14.52 -3.59
CA GLU A 74 5.19 13.29 -4.39
C GLU A 74 4.77 12.08 -3.54
N PHE A 75 5.07 12.10 -2.24
CA PHE A 75 4.72 11.01 -1.34
C PHE A 75 3.21 10.97 -1.05
N ALA A 76 2.64 9.78 -1.19
CA ALA A 76 1.22 9.51 -1.00
C ALA A 76 0.89 9.15 0.45
N LEU A 77 -0.29 9.53 0.91
CA LEU A 77 -0.85 9.11 2.19
C LEU A 77 -1.84 7.97 1.96
N ILE A 78 -1.71 6.89 2.73
CA ILE A 78 -2.65 5.77 2.70
C ILE A 78 -4.01 6.25 3.21
N ASN A 79 -5.06 5.85 2.49
CA ASN A 79 -6.44 6.12 2.84
C ASN A 79 -7.13 4.81 3.25
N GLU A 80 -7.09 4.49 4.54
CA GLU A 80 -7.69 3.27 5.10
C GLU A 80 -9.19 3.14 4.82
N ARG A 81 -9.92 4.26 4.73
CA ARG A 81 -11.36 4.25 4.48
C ARG A 81 -11.71 3.84 3.04
N LYS A 82 -10.77 3.95 2.12
CA LYS A 82 -10.92 3.54 0.71
C LYS A 82 -10.16 2.25 0.39
N SER A 83 -9.29 1.82 1.29
CA SER A 83 -8.55 0.56 1.16
C SER A 83 -9.41 -0.60 1.67
N TYR A 84 -9.29 -1.76 1.05
CA TYR A 84 -10.05 -2.94 1.43
C TYR A 84 -9.29 -4.21 1.09
N ASP A 85 -9.50 -5.23 1.90
CA ASP A 85 -9.14 -6.60 1.56
C ASP A 85 -10.33 -7.27 0.86
N LEU A 86 -10.07 -8.12 -0.13
CA LEU A 86 -11.15 -8.82 -0.85
C LEU A 86 -12.00 -9.69 0.09
N SER A 87 -11.40 -10.25 1.14
CA SER A 87 -12.14 -11.08 2.10
C SER A 87 -13.23 -10.29 2.83
N GLU A 88 -12.99 -9.00 3.09
CA GLU A 88 -13.98 -8.10 3.68
C GLU A 88 -15.14 -7.84 2.71
N LEU A 89 -14.86 -7.72 1.41
CA LEU A 89 -15.85 -7.47 0.37
C LEU A 89 -16.80 -8.66 0.17
N THR A 90 -16.25 -9.88 0.18
CA THR A 90 -17.07 -11.11 0.12
C THR A 90 -18.00 -11.21 1.33
N TYR A 91 -17.54 -10.84 2.53
CA TYR A 91 -18.36 -10.83 3.73
C TYR A 91 -19.58 -9.88 3.62
N TYR A 92 -19.39 -8.68 3.07
CA TYR A 92 -20.51 -7.75 2.85
C TYR A 92 -21.50 -8.28 1.82
N LEU A 93 -21.03 -8.84 0.70
CA LEU A 93 -21.92 -9.41 -0.32
C LEU A 93 -22.75 -10.59 0.21
N LEU A 94 -22.14 -11.46 1.02
CA LEU A 94 -22.85 -12.58 1.67
C LEU A 94 -23.89 -12.11 2.69
N LYS A 95 -23.61 -10.99 3.39
CA LYS A 95 -24.57 -10.39 4.33
C LYS A 95 -25.81 -9.87 3.61
N PHE A 96 -25.68 -9.36 2.38
CA PHE A 96 -26.82 -8.92 1.57
C PHE A 96 -27.60 -10.09 0.95
N SER A 97 -26.94 -11.18 0.55
CA SER A 97 -27.63 -12.35 -0.01
C SER A 97 -28.45 -13.14 1.01
N ASN A 98 -28.19 -12.98 2.32
CA ASN A 98 -28.97 -13.61 3.39
C ASN A 98 -30.12 -12.73 3.93
N LEU A 99 -30.39 -11.59 3.28
CA LEU A 99 -31.47 -10.67 3.60
C LEU A 99 -32.62 -10.70 2.57
N SER A 100 -32.60 -11.66 1.63
CA SER A 100 -33.64 -11.90 0.62
C SER A 100 -34.47 -13.12 0.96
#